data_AF-A0A3C0XH99-F1
#
_entry.id   AF-A0A3C0XH99-F1
#
_cell.length_a   1.000
_cell.length_b   1.000
_cell.length_c   1.000
_cell.angle_alpha   90.00
_cell.angle_beta   90.00
_cell.angle_gamma   90.00
#
_symmetry.space_group_name_H-M   'P 1'
#
loop_
_entity.id
_entity.type
_entity.pdbx_description
1 polymer ?
#
loop_
_entity_poly.entity_id
_entity_poly.type
_entity_poly.pdbx_seq_one_letter_code
_entity_poly.pdbx_strand_id
1 'polypeptide(L)'
;MTEKSLYDRLGGVFAIAAVVDHFSDAIVQNPIVGKTSKNPALREWHTKNLGRLPGLKFMRTLWVCNVAGGPLEYTATRPGKTTVGLEEAHRDLRIAPAEFDEVAAELGRTLDFFKVPKREKDEVLGAFAAHKSEVTEGYAARAR
;
A
#
# COMPACT_ATOMS: atom_id res chain seq x y z
N MET A 1 -7.37 -10.55 30.01
CA MET A 1 -7.11 -9.27 29.31
C MET A 1 -7.27 -9.54 27.83
N THR A 2 -8.09 -8.76 27.13
CA THR A 2 -8.19 -8.85 25.67
C THR A 2 -6.83 -8.51 25.05
N GLU A 3 -6.44 -9.26 24.03
CA GLU A 3 -5.19 -8.99 23.32
C GLU A 3 -5.21 -7.58 22.70
N LYS A 4 -4.06 -6.89 22.70
CA LYS A 4 -3.93 -5.57 22.07
C LYS A 4 -4.19 -5.67 20.57
N SER A 5 -4.82 -4.64 20.00
CA SER A 5 -4.98 -4.53 18.55
C SER A 5 -3.61 -4.53 17.83
N LEU A 6 -3.60 -4.87 16.54
CA LEU A 6 -2.37 -4.72 15.74
C LEU A 6 -1.93 -3.25 15.73
N TYR A 7 -2.87 -2.30 15.67
CA TYR A 7 -2.60 -0.87 15.73
C TYR A 7 -1.79 -0.48 16.99
N ASP A 8 -2.21 -0.97 18.16
CA ASP A 8 -1.50 -0.70 19.41
C ASP A 8 -0.11 -1.36 19.45
N ARG A 9 0.01 -2.57 18.90
CA ARG A 9 1.29 -3.29 18.81
C ARG A 9 2.27 -2.65 17.82
N LEU A 10 1.75 -2.02 16.76
CA LEU A 10 2.52 -1.25 15.80
C LEU A 10 2.96 0.12 16.34
N GLY A 11 2.47 0.55 17.51
CA GLY A 11 2.81 1.84 18.12
C GLY A 11 1.91 3.00 17.68
N GLY A 12 0.73 2.68 17.12
CA GLY A 12 -0.27 3.66 16.71
C GLY A 12 0.11 4.52 15.51
N VAL A 13 -0.71 5.54 15.24
CA VAL A 13 -0.68 6.30 13.98
C VAL A 13 0.66 6.94 13.66
N PHE A 14 1.42 7.44 14.64
CA PHE A 14 2.71 8.09 14.39
C PHE A 14 3.77 7.09 13.91
N ALA A 15 3.83 5.90 14.52
CA ALA A 15 4.73 4.84 14.09
C ALA A 15 4.34 4.30 12.71
N ILE A 16 3.04 4.09 12.48
CA ILE A 16 2.49 3.69 11.18
C ILE A 16 2.82 4.73 10.10
N ALA A 17 2.64 6.02 10.39
CA ALA A 17 2.93 7.10 9.46
C ALA A 17 4.42 7.12 9.06
N ALA A 18 5.33 6.87 10.00
CA ALA A 18 6.77 6.79 9.72
C ALA A 18 7.12 5.62 8.77
N VAL A 19 6.53 4.44 9.00
CA VAL A 19 6.67 3.29 8.10
C VAL A 19 6.14 3.63 6.71
N VAL A 20 4.95 4.23 6.62
CA VAL A 20 4.31 4.60 5.34
C VAL A 20 5.08 5.68 4.60
N ASP A 21 5.66 6.65 5.31
CA ASP A 21 6.48 7.72 4.76
C ASP A 21 7.69 7.13 4.03
N HIS A 22 8.50 6.32 4.74
CA HIS A 22 9.65 5.62 4.19
C HIS A 22 9.27 4.69 3.03
N PHE A 23 8.24 3.87 3.22
CA PHE A 23 7.75 2.94 2.19
C PHE A 23 7.34 3.65 0.91
N SER A 24 6.64 4.79 1.03
CA SER A 24 6.17 5.54 -0.12
C SER A 24 7.32 6.16 -0.91
N ASP A 25 8.36 6.64 -0.23
CA ASP A 25 9.55 7.16 -0.87
C ASP A 25 10.38 6.04 -1.52
N ALA A 26 10.48 4.87 -0.86
CA ALA A 26 11.14 3.70 -1.41
C ALA A 26 10.48 3.20 -2.71
N ILE A 27 9.14 3.13 -2.77
CA ILE A 27 8.41 2.79 -4.00
C ILE A 27 8.79 3.71 -5.16
N VAL A 28 8.87 5.02 -4.91
CA VAL A 28 9.19 5.99 -5.98
C VAL A 28 10.55 5.69 -6.61
N GLN A 29 11.52 5.22 -5.81
CA GLN A 29 12.86 4.88 -6.27
C GLN A 29 12.99 3.44 -6.76
N ASN A 30 12.01 2.57 -6.49
CA ASN A 30 12.07 1.15 -6.83
C ASN A 30 12.20 0.95 -8.36
N PRO A 31 13.12 0.09 -8.83
CA PRO A 31 13.40 -0.03 -10.26
C PRO A 31 12.28 -0.69 -11.06
N ILE A 32 11.43 -1.49 -10.42
CA ILE A 32 10.35 -2.26 -11.04
C ILE A 32 9.03 -1.50 -10.98
N VAL A 33 8.71 -0.86 -9.86
CA VAL A 33 7.39 -0.22 -9.63
C VAL A 33 7.43 1.31 -9.55
N GLY A 34 8.62 1.90 -9.53
CA GLY A 34 8.85 3.33 -9.37
C GLY A 34 9.18 4.07 -10.67
N LYS A 35 9.99 5.13 -10.56
CA LYS A 35 10.28 6.08 -11.64
C LYS A 35 11.00 5.50 -12.87
N THR A 36 11.55 4.30 -12.77
CA THR A 36 12.18 3.58 -13.89
C THR A 36 11.42 2.32 -14.29
N SER A 37 10.21 2.13 -13.78
CA SER A 37 9.37 0.96 -14.08
C SER A 37 9.26 0.73 -15.58
N LYS A 38 9.21 -0.53 -16.01
CA LYS A 38 8.89 -0.89 -17.40
C LYS A 38 7.43 -0.59 -17.74
N ASN A 39 6.53 -0.61 -16.76
CA ASN A 39 5.14 -0.21 -16.94
C ASN A 39 5.05 1.32 -17.12
N PRO A 40 4.61 1.80 -18.31
CA PRO A 40 4.59 3.22 -18.61
C PRO A 40 3.64 4.00 -17.70
N ALA A 41 2.54 3.40 -17.25
CA ALA A 41 1.58 4.06 -16.36
C ALA A 41 2.20 4.29 -14.98
N LEU A 42 2.87 3.29 -14.40
CA LEU A 42 3.62 3.44 -13.14
C LEU A 42 4.76 4.45 -13.28
N ARG A 43 5.53 4.37 -14.37
CA ARG A 43 6.63 5.31 -14.62
C ARG A 43 6.14 6.75 -14.69
N GLU A 44 5.07 7.03 -15.43
CA GLU A 44 4.46 8.36 -15.51
C GLU A 44 3.92 8.82 -14.15
N TRP A 45 3.22 7.93 -13.44
CA TRP A 45 2.68 8.16 -12.10
C TRP A 45 3.75 8.58 -11.07
N HIS A 46 4.98 8.07 -11.23
CA HIS A 46 6.12 8.35 -10.35
C HIS A 46 7.09 9.42 -10.88
N THR A 47 6.85 10.00 -12.06
CA THR A 47 7.73 11.05 -12.64
C THR A 47 7.01 12.38 -12.86
N LYS A 48 5.76 12.36 -13.33
CA LYS A 48 5.01 13.59 -13.67
C LYS A 48 4.00 14.01 -12.61
N ASN A 49 3.65 13.09 -11.70
CA ASN A 49 2.57 13.28 -10.74
C ASN A 49 3.06 13.08 -9.30
N LEU A 50 4.20 13.67 -8.90
CA LEU A 50 4.72 13.51 -7.53
C LEU A 50 4.06 14.44 -6.50
N GLY A 51 3.41 15.54 -6.91
CA GLY A 51 2.76 16.48 -5.99
C GLY A 51 1.63 15.87 -5.12
N ARG A 52 1.06 14.73 -5.54
CA ARG A 52 0.05 13.96 -4.79
C ARG A 52 0.64 13.05 -3.72
N LEU A 53 1.97 12.85 -3.68
CA LEU A 53 2.61 11.89 -2.77
C LEU A 53 2.28 12.15 -1.29
N PRO A 54 2.20 13.41 -0.80
CA PRO A 54 1.73 13.66 0.57
C PRO A 54 0.32 13.11 0.83
N GLY A 55 -0.61 13.28 -0.12
CA GLY A 55 -1.95 12.73 -0.03
C GLY A 55 -1.97 11.19 -0.03
N LEU A 56 -1.09 10.55 -0.82
CA LEU A 56 -0.93 9.10 -0.75
C LEU A 56 -0.41 8.61 0.59
N LYS A 57 0.61 9.28 1.14
CA LYS A 57 1.18 8.93 2.45
C LYS A 57 0.10 9.01 3.54
N PHE A 58 -0.73 10.06 3.51
CA PHE A 58 -1.88 10.18 4.39
C PHE A 58 -2.90 9.04 4.22
N MET A 59 -3.39 8.80 2.99
CA MET A 59 -4.41 7.78 2.76
C MET A 59 -3.92 6.36 3.06
N ARG A 60 -2.65 6.04 2.79
CA ARG A 60 -2.02 4.76 3.16
C ARG A 60 -1.93 4.62 4.68
N THR A 61 -1.57 5.67 5.39
CA THR A 61 -1.53 5.68 6.86
C THR A 61 -2.92 5.39 7.43
N LEU A 62 -3.96 6.07 6.93
CA LEU A 62 -5.34 5.81 7.34
C LEU A 62 -5.78 4.36 7.08
N TRP A 63 -5.47 3.82 5.90
CA TRP A 63 -5.78 2.44 5.56
C TRP A 63 -5.09 1.46 6.54
N VAL A 64 -3.79 1.63 6.82
CA VAL A 64 -3.08 0.76 7.79
C VAL A 64 -3.68 0.90 9.18
N CYS A 65 -4.01 2.12 9.62
CA CYS A 65 -4.65 2.33 10.92
C CYS A 65 -5.98 1.58 11.05
N ASN A 66 -6.82 1.66 10.01
CA ASN A 66 -8.12 0.98 9.98
C ASN A 66 -7.94 -0.55 9.99
N VAL A 67 -7.15 -1.09 9.06
CA VAL A 67 -7.00 -2.55 8.91
C VAL A 67 -6.28 -3.20 10.09
N ALA A 68 -5.46 -2.43 10.83
CA ALA A 68 -4.82 -2.88 12.06
C ALA A 68 -5.74 -2.85 13.30
N GLY A 69 -7.02 -2.50 13.14
CA GLY A 69 -8.00 -2.39 14.22
C GLY A 69 -7.83 -1.13 15.08
N GLY A 70 -7.26 -0.08 14.49
CA GLY A 70 -7.13 1.24 15.12
C GLY A 70 -8.43 2.06 15.04
N PRO A 71 -8.46 3.23 15.69
CA PRO A 71 -9.67 4.04 15.82
C PRO A 71 -9.99 4.89 14.57
N LEU A 72 -9.15 4.84 13.54
CA LEU A 72 -9.28 5.69 12.35
C LEU A 72 -9.93 4.92 11.22
N GLU A 73 -10.99 5.47 10.65
CA GLU A 73 -11.68 4.88 9.51
C GLU A 73 -11.04 5.31 8.19
N TYR A 74 -10.96 4.36 7.25
CA TYR A 74 -10.55 4.63 5.87
C TYR A 74 -11.79 4.72 4.98
N THR A 75 -11.86 5.79 4.20
CA THR A 75 -12.88 5.97 3.16
C THR A 75 -12.21 6.13 1.81
N ALA A 76 -12.63 5.33 0.83
CA ALA A 76 -12.13 5.42 -0.53
C ALA A 76 -12.42 6.81 -1.13
N THR A 77 -11.43 7.39 -1.83
CA THR A 77 -11.63 8.67 -2.54
C THR A 77 -12.42 8.50 -3.84
N ARG A 78 -12.50 7.28 -4.35
CA ARG A 78 -13.31 6.89 -5.50
C ARG A 78 -14.15 5.67 -5.09
N PRO A 79 -15.48 5.75 -5.17
CA PRO A 79 -16.33 4.59 -4.92
C PRO A 79 -16.03 3.48 -5.91
N GLY A 80 -16.08 2.25 -5.41
CA GLY A 80 -15.86 1.03 -6.18
C GLY A 80 -16.88 -0.05 -5.81
N LYS A 81 -16.62 -1.28 -6.26
CA LYS A 81 -17.33 -2.50 -5.85
C LYS A 81 -17.05 -2.87 -4.40
N THR A 82 -15.87 -2.52 -3.88
CA THR A 82 -15.50 -2.77 -2.47
C THR A 82 -15.55 -1.47 -1.67
N THR A 83 -15.65 -1.59 -0.34
CA THR A 83 -15.64 -0.44 0.58
C THR A 83 -14.32 0.33 0.55
N VAL A 84 -13.23 -0.33 0.13
CA VAL A 84 -11.90 0.28 0.00
C VAL A 84 -11.60 0.80 -1.40
N GLY A 85 -12.40 0.45 -2.42
CA GLY A 85 -12.37 1.01 -3.78
C GLY A 85 -11.00 0.92 -4.48
N LEU A 86 -10.19 -0.08 -4.12
CA LEU A 86 -8.81 -0.17 -4.59
C LEU A 86 -8.74 -0.48 -6.08
N GLU A 87 -9.70 -1.20 -6.63
CA GLU A 87 -9.79 -1.48 -8.05
C GLU A 87 -9.90 -0.19 -8.87
N GLU A 88 -10.75 0.76 -8.48
CA GLU A 88 -10.90 2.03 -9.21
C GLU A 88 -9.71 2.96 -8.98
N ALA A 89 -9.07 2.88 -7.82
CA ALA A 89 -7.85 3.63 -7.54
C ALA A 89 -6.65 3.16 -8.38
N HIS A 90 -6.61 1.88 -8.79
CA HIS A 90 -5.46 1.27 -9.47
C HIS A 90 -5.74 0.83 -10.93
N ARG A 91 -7.00 0.87 -11.39
CA ARG A 91 -7.42 0.37 -12.71
C ARG A 91 -6.54 0.85 -13.86
N ASP A 92 -6.29 2.16 -13.92
CA ASP A 92 -5.55 2.79 -15.01
C ASP A 92 -4.04 2.53 -14.93
N LEU A 93 -3.52 2.14 -13.77
CA LEU A 93 -2.11 1.80 -13.57
C LEU A 93 -1.78 0.41 -14.14
N ARG A 94 -2.80 -0.44 -14.34
CA ARG A 94 -2.67 -1.78 -14.93
C ARG A 94 -1.56 -2.61 -14.27
N ILE A 95 -1.57 -2.62 -12.95
CA ILE A 95 -0.54 -3.26 -12.12
C ILE A 95 -0.57 -4.77 -12.37
N ALA A 96 0.54 -5.30 -12.86
CA ALA A 96 0.71 -6.74 -13.05
C ALA A 96 0.85 -7.45 -11.68
N PRO A 97 0.50 -8.75 -11.57
CA PRO A 97 0.68 -9.50 -10.33
C PRO A 97 2.11 -9.45 -9.76
N ALA A 98 3.12 -9.50 -10.61
CA ALA A 98 4.52 -9.40 -10.20
C ALA A 98 4.91 -7.99 -9.70
N GLU A 99 4.27 -6.95 -10.23
CA GLU A 99 4.47 -5.57 -9.76
C GLU A 99 3.83 -5.39 -8.38
N PHE A 100 2.66 -5.98 -8.15
CA PHE A 100 2.06 -6.03 -6.81
C PHE A 100 2.97 -6.75 -5.80
N ASP A 101 3.52 -7.90 -6.20
CA ASP A 101 4.42 -8.67 -5.33
C ASP A 101 5.69 -7.90 -4.99
N GLU A 102 6.20 -7.09 -5.93
CA GLU A 102 7.34 -6.22 -5.66
C GLU A 102 6.99 -5.08 -4.68
N VAL A 103 5.78 -4.50 -4.77
CA VAL A 103 5.31 -3.53 -3.77
C VAL A 103 5.21 -4.19 -2.38
N ALA A 104 4.69 -5.42 -2.30
CA ALA A 104 4.65 -6.17 -1.05
C ALA A 104 6.06 -6.46 -0.50
N ALA A 105 7.02 -6.77 -1.37
CA ALA A 105 8.41 -6.95 -0.99
C ALA A 105 9.05 -5.64 -0.46
N GLU A 106 8.75 -4.48 -1.06
CA GLU A 106 9.20 -3.17 -0.58
C GLU A 106 8.61 -2.82 0.79
N LEU A 107 7.34 -3.18 1.02
CA LEU A 107 6.72 -3.06 2.34
C LEU A 107 7.45 -3.94 3.35
N GLY A 108 7.75 -5.19 2.99
CA GLY A 108 8.52 -6.11 3.81
C GLY A 108 9.90 -5.55 4.20
N ARG A 109 10.64 -4.99 3.24
CA ARG A 109 11.94 -4.32 3.46
C ARG A 109 11.81 -3.11 4.39
N THR A 110 10.75 -2.33 4.23
CA THR A 110 10.50 -1.17 5.10
C THR A 110 10.19 -1.60 6.53
N LEU A 111 9.37 -2.63 6.71
CA LEU A 111 9.08 -3.19 8.05
C LEU A 111 10.35 -3.72 8.72
N ASP A 112 11.25 -4.34 7.97
CA ASP A 112 12.57 -4.77 8.46
C ASP A 112 13.47 -3.59 8.86
N PHE A 113 13.46 -2.51 8.07
CA PHE A 113 14.19 -1.28 8.40
C PHE A 113 13.75 -0.70 9.76
N PHE A 114 12.43 -0.68 10.02
CA PHE A 114 11.88 -0.26 11.31
C PHE A 114 11.94 -1.34 12.40
N LYS A 115 12.49 -2.53 12.10
CA LYS A 115 12.61 -3.66 13.02
C LYS A 115 11.27 -4.09 13.61
N VAL A 116 10.20 -4.01 12.82
CA VAL A 116 8.88 -4.50 13.22
C VAL A 116 8.99 -6.00 13.50
N PRO A 117 8.51 -6.50 14.66
CA PRO A 117 8.65 -7.90 14.99
C PRO A 117 7.91 -8.79 14.00
N LYS A 118 8.38 -10.03 13.85
CA LYS A 118 7.92 -10.95 12.78
C LYS A 118 6.41 -11.10 12.76
N ARG A 119 5.78 -11.23 13.92
CA ARG A 119 4.34 -11.42 14.05
C ARG A 119 3.57 -10.24 13.43
N GLU A 120 3.85 -9.03 13.85
CA GLU A 120 3.21 -7.81 13.35
C GLU A 120 3.51 -7.60 11.86
N LYS A 121 4.74 -7.90 11.43
CA LYS A 121 5.13 -7.86 10.01
C LYS A 121 4.28 -8.81 9.16
N ASP A 122 4.13 -10.06 9.59
CA ASP A 122 3.34 -11.06 8.87
C ASP A 122 1.86 -10.64 8.78
N GLU A 123 1.31 -10.08 9.86
CA GLU A 123 -0.08 -9.58 9.90
C GLU A 123 -0.27 -8.40 8.93
N VAL A 124 0.66 -7.43 8.90
CA VAL A 124 0.62 -6.29 7.96
C VAL A 124 0.73 -6.77 6.51
N LEU A 125 1.66 -7.68 6.22
CA LEU A 125 1.83 -8.22 4.87
C LEU A 125 0.62 -9.07 4.44
N GLY A 126 0.01 -9.81 5.36
CA GLY A 126 -1.22 -10.56 5.11
C GLY A 126 -2.39 -9.65 4.75
N ALA A 127 -2.59 -8.57 5.53
CA ALA A 127 -3.60 -7.55 5.25
C ALA A 127 -3.37 -6.87 3.89
N PHE A 128 -2.12 -6.57 3.55
CA PHE A 128 -1.77 -6.03 2.24
C PHE A 128 -2.07 -7.01 1.10
N ALA A 129 -1.64 -8.27 1.23
CA ALA A 129 -1.81 -9.30 0.22
C ALA A 129 -3.28 -9.64 -0.08
N ALA A 130 -4.18 -9.45 0.89
CA ALA A 130 -5.62 -9.66 0.71
C ALA A 130 -6.22 -8.80 -0.42
N HIS A 131 -5.60 -7.67 -0.77
CA HIS A 131 -6.07 -6.74 -1.81
C HIS A 131 -5.50 -7.02 -3.20
N LYS A 132 -4.71 -8.09 -3.40
CA LYS A 132 -4.03 -8.35 -4.69
C LYS A 132 -4.99 -8.44 -5.86
N SER A 133 -6.15 -9.10 -5.69
CA SER A 133 -7.15 -9.25 -6.75
C SER A 133 -7.74 -7.90 -7.18
N GLU A 134 -8.09 -7.04 -6.22
CA GLU A 134 -8.65 -5.71 -6.48
C GLU A 134 -7.64 -4.82 -7.22
N VAL A 135 -6.39 -4.77 -6.74
CA VAL A 135 -5.34 -3.90 -7.31
C VAL A 135 -4.93 -4.33 -8.71
N THR A 136 -5.00 -5.63 -9.02
CA THR A 136 -4.58 -6.18 -10.33
C THR A 136 -5.73 -6.29 -11.33
N GLU A 137 -6.96 -5.88 -10.98
CA GLU A 137 -8.15 -6.01 -11.85
C GLU A 137 -7.94 -5.33 -13.22
N GLY A 138 -7.38 -4.12 -13.23
CA GLY A 138 -7.12 -3.37 -14.48
C GLY A 138 -6.13 -4.05 -15.43
N TYR A 139 -5.21 -4.86 -14.91
CA TYR A 139 -4.31 -5.68 -15.71
C TYR A 139 -5.05 -6.87 -16.34
N ALA A 140 -5.83 -7.60 -15.53
CA ALA A 140 -6.58 -8.78 -15.98
C ALA A 140 -7.65 -8.45 -17.03
N ALA A 141 -8.30 -7.28 -16.93
CA ALA A 141 -9.34 -6.85 -17.86
C ALA A 141 -8.85 -6.64 -19.30
N ARG A 142 -7.55 -6.35 -19.50
CA ARG A 142 -6.95 -6.16 -20.83
C ARG A 142 -6.45 -7.46 -21.48
N ALA A 143 -6.22 -8.50 -20.67
CA ALA A 143 -5.78 -9.81 -21.17
C ALA A 143 -6.94 -10.63 -21.78
N ARG A 144 -8.16 -10.09 -21.76
CA ARG A 144 -9.37 -10.59 -22.41
C ARG A 144 -9.64 -9.76 -23.66
#